data_AF-A0AAV5B058-F1
#
_entry.id   AF-A0AAV5B058-F1
#
_cell.length_a   1.000
_cell.length_b   1.000
_cell.length_c   1.000
_cell.angle_alpha   90.00
_cell.angle_beta   90.00
_cell.angle_gamma   90.00
#
_symmetry.space_group_name_H-M   'P 1'
#
loop_
_entity.id
_entity.type
_entity.pdbx_description
1 polymer ?
#
loop_
_entity_poly.entity_id
_entity_poly.type
_entity_poly.pdbx_seq_one_letter_code
_entity_poly.pdbx_strand_id
1 'polypeptide(L)'
;MRNFIKNLAIIIFGTSLMAFSCSKDNDVTIPFTNLPNQTQSFVNEYFKGMSVIKAENEANGGYSVDLSNGVEIDFDKDGNWKKVDARDGQALSNTAFIPQNIVEYIAQNYPKNAINGIEKKTTGYEVELVGIQKDIYFDVNGLPTDTKPSDDAGNANSNTNQLPQQASTFLNTYFKNVQISNTKFEKDDIEILLSNGVKIDFDLKGNWKEVDARDGQALSNTAFIPQNIVEYVVQNYTNNAINGIEKKANGDYEVEFVGFDYEVVFDQNGTYKYIKD
;
A
#
# COMPACT_ATOMS: atom_id res chain seq x y z
N MET A 1 23.86 -3.41 17.43
CA MET A 1 24.04 -1.95 17.66
C MET A 1 25.19 -1.47 16.78
N ARG A 2 24.88 -0.69 15.75
CA ARG A 2 25.90 0.02 14.96
C ARG A 2 25.35 1.40 14.63
N ASN A 3 26.00 2.41 15.19
CA ASN A 3 25.61 3.81 15.23
C ASN A 3 25.73 4.47 13.85
N PHE A 4 24.83 5.39 13.53
CA PHE A 4 25.14 6.51 12.64
C PHE A 4 24.90 7.82 13.38
N ILE A 5 26.01 8.53 13.55
CA ILE A 5 26.18 9.79 14.25
C ILE A 5 25.85 10.92 13.28
N LYS A 6 25.07 11.92 13.70
CA LYS A 6 25.16 13.27 13.13
C LYS A 6 25.46 14.24 14.27
N ASN A 7 26.67 14.79 14.21
CA ASN A 7 27.28 15.64 15.22
C ASN A 7 26.52 16.96 15.39
N LEU A 8 26.24 17.32 16.65
CA LEU A 8 25.81 18.64 17.09
C LEU A 8 27.05 19.34 17.68
N ALA A 9 27.42 20.50 17.16
CA ALA A 9 28.43 21.37 17.79
C ALA A 9 27.88 22.79 17.88
N ILE A 10 27.53 23.17 19.11
CA ILE A 10 27.24 24.55 19.54
C ILE A 10 28.57 25.15 19.99
N ILE A 11 28.98 26.29 19.40
CA ILE A 11 30.02 27.16 19.96
C ILE A 11 29.59 28.62 19.76
N ILE A 12 29.49 29.37 20.86
CA ILE A 12 29.39 30.83 20.89
C ILE A 12 30.57 31.35 21.71
N PHE A 13 31.42 32.21 21.12
CA PHE A 13 31.94 33.45 21.74
C PHE A 13 32.80 34.29 20.77
N GLY A 14 32.55 35.61 20.72
CA GLY A 14 33.59 36.66 20.62
C GLY A 14 34.18 37.07 19.26
N THR A 15 33.71 38.22 18.76
CA THR A 15 34.43 39.28 17.99
C THR A 15 35.60 38.92 17.05
N SER A 16 35.43 39.15 15.74
CA SER A 16 36.35 39.89 14.84
C SER A 16 35.88 39.79 13.39
N LEU A 17 35.83 40.91 12.66
CA LEU A 17 35.62 40.94 11.21
C LEU A 17 36.75 40.19 10.48
N MET A 18 36.43 39.09 9.81
CA MET A 18 37.12 38.65 8.59
C MET A 18 36.10 37.98 7.67
N ALA A 19 35.95 38.53 6.46
CA ALA A 19 35.08 37.99 5.43
C ALA A 19 35.64 36.66 4.91
N PHE A 20 34.90 35.57 5.14
CA PHE A 20 35.06 34.35 4.38
C PHE A 20 33.80 34.15 3.53
N SER A 21 33.92 34.53 2.26
CA SER A 21 33.03 34.02 1.22
C SER A 21 33.34 32.53 1.05
N CYS A 22 32.41 31.69 1.48
CA CYS A 22 32.36 30.29 1.09
C CYS A 22 30.89 29.92 0.87
N SER A 23 30.31 30.39 -0.23
CA SER A 23 29.01 29.90 -0.71
C SER A 23 29.24 28.59 -1.47
N LYS A 24 29.16 27.47 -0.75
CA LYS A 24 28.82 26.16 -1.32
C LYS A 24 27.45 25.78 -0.79
N ASP A 25 26.43 26.45 -1.30
CA ASP A 25 25.06 25.97 -1.42
C ASP A 25 24.50 26.70 -2.63
N ASN A 26 24.14 25.96 -3.68
CA ASN A 26 23.55 26.50 -4.89
C ASN A 26 22.02 26.60 -4.76
N ASP A 27 21.50 26.77 -3.54
CA ASP A 27 20.09 26.96 -3.28
C ASP A 27 19.73 28.39 -3.71
N VAL A 28 19.28 28.52 -4.95
CA VAL A 28 18.84 29.78 -5.51
C VAL A 28 17.38 29.95 -5.13
N THR A 29 17.12 30.71 -4.06
CA THR A 29 15.77 31.18 -3.74
C THR A 29 15.22 31.98 -4.92
N ILE A 30 14.02 31.61 -5.37
CA ILE A 30 13.31 32.23 -6.49
C ILE A 30 11.90 32.67 -6.09
N PRO A 31 11.33 33.69 -6.74
CA PRO A 31 9.93 34.04 -6.53
C PRO A 31 9.02 32.85 -6.87
N PHE A 32 8.06 32.53 -6.00
CA PHE A 32 7.07 31.47 -6.23
C PHE A 32 6.31 31.63 -7.56
N THR A 33 6.06 32.87 -7.97
CA THR A 33 5.41 33.20 -9.25
C THR A 33 6.23 32.80 -10.48
N ASN A 34 7.51 32.48 -10.31
CA ASN A 34 8.39 32.04 -11.38
C ASN A 34 8.45 30.50 -11.51
N LEU A 35 7.84 29.75 -10.59
CA LEU A 35 7.74 28.30 -10.69
C LEU A 35 6.75 27.88 -11.79
N PRO A 36 6.79 26.62 -12.27
CA PRO A 36 5.79 26.12 -13.22
C PRO A 36 4.35 26.35 -12.75
N ASN A 37 3.45 26.66 -13.69
CA ASN A 37 2.02 26.89 -13.37
C ASN A 37 1.39 25.69 -12.64
N GLN A 38 1.86 24.48 -12.92
CA GLN A 38 1.38 23.26 -12.28
C GLN A 38 1.76 23.22 -10.79
N THR A 39 3.00 23.55 -10.44
CA THR A 39 3.45 23.73 -9.04
C THR A 39 2.61 24.77 -8.32
N GLN A 40 2.42 25.94 -8.95
CA GLN A 40 1.62 27.01 -8.37
C GLN A 40 0.18 26.58 -8.13
N SER A 41 -0.42 25.87 -9.09
CA SER A 41 -1.79 25.35 -9.00
C SER A 41 -1.93 24.33 -7.88
N PHE A 42 -0.97 23.43 -7.73
CA PHE A 42 -0.98 22.42 -6.67
C PHE A 42 -0.98 23.06 -5.28
N VAL A 43 -0.05 23.99 -5.02
CA VAL A 43 0.05 24.69 -3.72
C VAL A 43 -1.24 25.49 -3.45
N ASN A 44 -1.72 26.24 -4.45
CA ASN A 44 -2.93 27.05 -4.31
C ASN A 44 -4.20 26.22 -4.13
N GLU A 45 -4.25 24.99 -4.64
CA GLU A 45 -5.44 24.13 -4.50
C GLU A 45 -5.47 23.43 -3.14
N TYR A 46 -4.36 22.81 -2.74
CA TYR A 46 -4.31 21.93 -1.57
C TYR A 46 -3.86 22.61 -0.28
N PHE A 47 -3.19 23.76 -0.36
CA PHE A 47 -2.66 24.48 0.81
C PHE A 47 -3.16 25.92 0.89
N LYS A 48 -4.44 26.13 0.55
CA LYS A 48 -5.14 27.43 0.61
C LYS A 48 -4.92 28.12 1.95
N GLY A 49 -4.53 29.40 1.89
CA GLY A 49 -4.30 30.24 3.07
C GLY A 49 -2.91 30.08 3.69
N MET A 50 -2.08 29.14 3.24
CA MET A 50 -0.67 29.05 3.65
C MET A 50 0.18 30.01 2.81
N SER A 51 1.05 30.77 3.47
CA SER A 51 2.02 31.62 2.77
C SER A 51 3.23 30.80 2.35
N VAL A 52 3.74 31.03 1.14
CA VAL A 52 5.03 30.48 0.70
C VAL A 52 6.16 31.26 1.38
N ILE A 53 6.99 30.56 2.15
CA ILE A 53 8.12 31.13 2.89
C ILE A 53 9.41 31.04 2.07
N LYS A 54 9.57 29.94 1.33
CA LYS A 54 10.73 29.66 0.47
C LYS A 54 10.28 28.94 -0.78
N ALA A 55 10.93 29.23 -1.90
CA ALA A 55 10.78 28.51 -3.15
C ALA A 55 12.16 28.46 -3.83
N GLU A 56 12.59 27.28 -4.27
CA GLU A 56 13.97 27.05 -4.73
C GLU A 56 14.02 26.13 -5.94
N ASN A 57 15.09 26.26 -6.74
CA ASN A 57 15.45 25.24 -7.72
C ASN A 57 16.33 24.20 -7.04
N GLU A 58 16.01 22.92 -7.26
CA GLU A 58 16.83 21.82 -6.79
C GLU A 58 17.94 21.46 -7.78
N ALA A 59 19.02 20.87 -7.28
CA ALA A 59 20.17 20.45 -8.10
C ALA A 59 19.80 19.39 -9.16
N ASN A 60 18.72 18.63 -8.95
CA ASN A 60 18.18 17.64 -9.89
C ASN A 60 17.29 18.27 -11.00
N GLY A 61 17.12 19.59 -10.99
CA GLY A 61 16.25 20.33 -11.91
C GLY A 61 14.78 20.42 -11.49
N GLY A 62 14.42 19.89 -10.32
CA GLY A 62 13.13 20.05 -9.68
C GLY A 62 13.02 21.35 -8.89
N TYR A 63 11.98 21.45 -8.07
CA TYR A 63 11.67 22.63 -7.28
C TYR A 63 11.19 22.25 -5.89
N SER A 64 11.59 22.99 -4.86
CA SER A 64 11.05 22.82 -3.51
C SER A 64 10.31 24.09 -3.05
N VAL A 65 9.24 23.90 -2.27
CA VAL A 65 8.41 24.98 -1.72
C VAL A 65 8.16 24.73 -0.23
N ASP A 66 8.60 25.68 0.60
CA ASP A 66 8.31 25.70 2.04
C ASP A 66 7.12 26.59 2.36
N LEU A 67 6.18 26.06 3.14
CA LEU A 67 4.97 26.76 3.55
C LEU A 67 5.05 27.24 5.01
N SER A 68 4.26 28.28 5.33
CA SER A 68 4.23 28.92 6.66
C SER A 68 3.82 28.00 7.82
N ASN A 69 3.08 26.92 7.54
CA ASN A 69 2.74 25.88 8.52
C ASN A 69 3.85 24.83 8.70
N GLY A 70 4.95 24.93 7.94
CA GLY A 70 6.06 23.98 7.99
C GLY A 70 5.89 22.76 7.10
N VAL A 71 4.96 22.79 6.14
CA VAL A 71 4.90 21.78 5.07
C VAL A 71 5.96 22.12 4.02
N GLU A 72 6.75 21.12 3.64
CA GLU A 72 7.72 21.14 2.54
C GLU A 72 7.16 20.32 1.38
N ILE A 73 7.28 20.84 0.16
CA ILE A 73 6.77 20.19 -1.05
C ILE A 73 7.85 20.20 -2.13
N ASP A 74 8.26 19.00 -2.54
CA ASP A 74 9.21 18.83 -3.63
C ASP A 74 8.46 18.46 -4.91
N PHE A 75 8.88 19.05 -6.01
CA PHE A 75 8.32 18.89 -7.34
C PHE A 75 9.40 18.42 -8.32
N ASP A 76 9.00 17.61 -9.29
CA ASP A 76 9.86 17.31 -10.43
C ASP A 76 10.02 18.52 -11.37
N LYS A 77 10.90 18.37 -12.37
CA LYS A 77 11.19 19.38 -13.39
C LYS A 77 9.96 19.87 -14.18
N ASP A 78 8.90 19.06 -14.24
CA ASP A 78 7.66 19.37 -14.97
C ASP A 78 6.61 20.03 -14.03
N GLY A 79 6.91 20.12 -12.73
CA GLY A 79 6.04 20.71 -11.72
C GLY A 79 5.03 19.73 -11.12
N ASN A 80 5.22 18.41 -11.29
CA ASN A 80 4.43 17.42 -10.56
C ASN A 80 5.01 17.22 -9.16
N TRP A 81 4.16 17.12 -8.14
CA TRP A 81 4.64 16.84 -6.79
C TRP A 81 5.31 15.45 -6.73
N LYS A 82 6.43 15.39 -6.02
CA LYS A 82 7.20 14.18 -5.74
C LYS A 82 7.17 13.87 -4.25
N LYS A 83 7.17 14.87 -3.38
CA LYS A 83 7.16 14.69 -1.93
C LYS A 83 6.33 15.79 -1.27
N VAL A 84 5.60 15.45 -0.23
CA VAL A 84 4.85 16.41 0.59
C VAL A 84 4.96 15.98 2.04
N ASP A 85 5.68 16.74 2.85
CA ASP A 85 6.00 16.39 4.23
C ASP A 85 5.64 17.52 5.19
N ALA A 86 5.01 17.17 6.30
CA ALA A 86 4.92 18.04 7.46
C ALA A 86 6.22 17.94 8.28
N ARG A 87 6.45 18.93 9.15
CA ARG A 87 7.52 18.84 10.16
C ARG A 87 7.44 17.53 10.94
N ASP A 88 8.60 17.02 11.32
CA ASP A 88 8.74 15.77 12.09
C ASP A 88 7.72 15.70 13.26
N GLY A 89 6.99 14.59 13.31
CA GLY A 89 5.94 14.32 14.29
C GLY A 89 4.63 15.11 14.11
N GLN A 90 4.47 15.93 13.07
CA GLN A 90 3.24 16.67 12.77
C GLN A 90 2.42 15.99 11.68
N ALA A 91 1.11 16.20 11.68
CA ALA A 91 0.24 15.70 10.62
C ALA A 91 0.19 16.69 9.45
N LEU A 92 0.04 16.19 8.22
CA LEU A 92 -0.35 17.02 7.09
C LEU A 92 -1.71 17.67 7.36
N SER A 93 -1.80 18.97 7.05
CA SER A 93 -3.05 19.73 7.20
C SER A 93 -4.10 19.37 6.13
N ASN A 94 -3.69 18.75 5.03
CA ASN A 94 -4.57 18.29 3.95
C ASN A 94 -3.97 17.06 3.27
N THR A 95 -4.77 16.03 3.03
CA THR A 95 -4.37 14.78 2.37
C THR A 95 -5.16 14.52 1.08
N ALA A 96 -5.98 15.47 0.61
CA ALA A 96 -6.87 15.29 -0.54
C ALA A 96 -6.14 15.06 -1.89
N PHE A 97 -4.85 15.35 -1.97
CA PHE A 97 -4.02 15.08 -3.15
C PHE A 97 -3.46 13.64 -3.18
N ILE A 98 -3.55 12.92 -2.06
CA ILE A 98 -3.07 11.54 -1.93
C ILE A 98 -4.10 10.60 -2.58
N PRO A 99 -3.68 9.54 -3.28
CA PRO A 99 -4.59 8.51 -3.77
C PRO A 99 -5.56 8.03 -2.68
N GLN A 100 -6.85 8.03 -2.99
CA GLN A 100 -7.91 7.79 -2.00
C GLN A 100 -7.76 6.41 -1.32
N ASN A 101 -7.36 5.39 -2.07
CA ASN A 101 -7.14 4.04 -1.53
C ASN A 101 -6.02 3.99 -0.47
N ILE A 102 -4.97 4.79 -0.62
CA ILE A 102 -3.91 4.93 0.40
C ILE A 102 -4.50 5.56 1.67
N VAL A 103 -5.21 6.68 1.53
CA VAL A 103 -5.83 7.38 2.68
C VAL A 103 -6.79 6.47 3.43
N GLU A 104 -7.63 5.73 2.69
CA GLU A 104 -8.58 4.77 3.27
C GLU A 104 -7.88 3.60 3.96
N TYR A 105 -6.82 3.05 3.36
CA TYR A 105 -6.03 1.98 3.97
C TYR A 105 -5.40 2.45 5.29
N ILE A 106 -4.81 3.64 5.32
CA ILE A 106 -4.22 4.21 6.54
C ILE A 106 -5.29 4.43 7.62
N ALA A 107 -6.42 5.04 7.27
CA ALA A 107 -7.50 5.29 8.22
C ALA A 107 -8.06 3.99 8.83
N GLN A 108 -8.09 2.90 8.06
CA GLN A 108 -8.58 1.60 8.50
C GLN A 108 -7.57 0.82 9.34
N ASN A 109 -6.29 0.80 8.94
CA ASN A 109 -5.26 -0.05 9.55
C ASN A 109 -4.44 0.67 10.63
N TYR A 110 -4.36 2.01 10.58
CA TYR A 110 -3.63 2.85 11.52
C TYR A 110 -4.52 3.99 12.07
N PRO A 111 -5.68 3.68 12.68
CA PRO A 111 -6.71 4.68 13.02
C PRO A 111 -6.28 5.74 14.05
N LYS A 112 -5.11 5.56 14.69
CA LYS A 112 -4.55 6.50 15.68
C LYS A 112 -3.36 7.31 15.14
N ASN A 113 -2.99 7.10 13.88
CA ASN A 113 -1.79 7.69 13.30
C ASN A 113 -2.18 8.49 12.06
N ALA A 114 -1.90 9.78 12.11
CA ALA A 114 -2.09 10.66 10.97
C ALA A 114 -0.92 10.50 9.98
N ILE A 115 -1.16 10.87 8.72
CA ILE A 115 -0.11 10.95 7.71
C ILE A 115 0.75 12.19 8.00
N ASN A 116 2.05 11.98 8.18
CA ASN A 116 3.06 13.03 8.30
C ASN A 116 3.59 13.45 6.92
N GLY A 117 3.84 12.48 6.04
CA GLY A 117 4.48 12.71 4.76
C GLY A 117 4.15 11.64 3.73
N ILE A 118 4.35 11.98 2.47
CA ILE A 118 4.23 11.05 1.35
C ILE A 118 5.25 11.40 0.26
N GLU A 119 5.94 10.37 -0.22
CA GLU A 119 6.86 10.47 -1.34
C GLU A 119 6.46 9.52 -2.48
N LYS A 120 6.45 10.04 -3.71
CA LYS A 120 6.16 9.30 -4.93
C LYS A 120 7.45 8.88 -5.63
N LYS A 121 7.65 7.58 -5.72
CA LYS A 121 8.72 6.91 -6.45
C LYS A 121 8.22 6.36 -7.78
N THR A 122 9.14 5.96 -8.65
CA THR A 122 8.76 5.33 -9.93
C THR A 122 7.95 4.04 -9.73
N THR A 123 8.26 3.26 -8.69
CA THR A 123 7.60 1.98 -8.41
C THR A 123 6.50 2.03 -7.34
N GLY A 124 6.15 3.21 -6.81
CA GLY A 124 5.12 3.30 -5.77
C GLY A 124 5.19 4.54 -4.89
N TYR A 125 4.70 4.41 -3.65
CA TYR A 125 4.62 5.49 -2.66
C TYR A 125 5.20 5.06 -1.31
N GLU A 126 5.99 5.94 -0.71
CA GLU A 126 6.42 5.85 0.69
C GLU A 126 5.53 6.79 1.52
N VAL A 127 4.92 6.29 2.60
CA VAL A 127 4.04 7.07 3.47
C VAL A 127 4.56 7.05 4.90
N GLU A 128 4.88 8.23 5.42
CA GLU A 128 5.30 8.42 6.80
C GLU A 128 4.08 8.70 7.69
N LEU A 129 4.01 8.06 8.85
CA LEU A 129 2.93 8.20 9.81
C LEU A 129 3.43 8.78 11.13
N VAL A 130 2.66 9.70 11.71
CA VAL A 130 2.96 10.28 13.02
C VAL A 130 3.03 9.18 14.08
N GLY A 131 4.17 9.10 14.77
CA GLY A 131 4.39 8.16 15.88
C GLY A 131 4.72 6.73 15.46
N ILE A 132 4.95 6.47 14.15
CA ILE A 132 5.42 5.19 13.65
C ILE A 132 6.77 5.41 12.98
N GLN A 133 7.79 4.67 13.43
CA GLN A 133 9.16 4.85 12.95
C GLN A 133 9.40 4.30 11.53
N LYS A 134 8.60 3.33 11.09
CA LYS A 134 8.75 2.66 9.80
C LYS A 134 7.69 3.19 8.83
N ASP A 135 8.13 3.63 7.65
CA ASP A 135 7.25 4.02 6.56
C ASP A 135 6.36 2.86 6.11
N ILE A 136 5.18 3.20 5.60
CA ILE A 136 4.27 2.27 4.95
C ILE A 136 4.44 2.40 3.44
N TYR A 137 4.62 1.27 2.76
CA TYR A 137 4.87 1.24 1.33
C TYR A 137 3.64 0.84 0.54
N PHE A 138 3.45 1.49 -0.59
CA PHE A 138 2.40 1.19 -1.56
C PHE A 138 3.01 1.05 -2.94
N ASP A 139 2.42 0.18 -3.76
CA ASP A 139 2.79 0.03 -5.17
C ASP A 139 2.28 1.20 -6.03
N VAL A 140 2.55 1.17 -7.33
CA VAL A 140 2.09 2.19 -8.30
C VAL A 140 0.58 2.36 -8.35
N ASN A 141 -0.19 1.34 -7.94
CA ASN A 141 -1.65 1.37 -7.88
C ASN A 141 -2.18 1.82 -6.51
N GLY A 142 -1.31 2.12 -5.54
CA GLY A 142 -1.70 2.50 -4.19
C GLY A 142 -2.13 1.33 -3.32
N LEU A 143 -1.72 0.11 -3.64
CA LEU A 143 -1.94 -1.08 -2.81
C LEU A 143 -0.76 -1.29 -1.86
N PRO A 144 -0.99 -1.68 -0.59
CA PRO A 144 0.08 -1.90 0.38
C PRO A 144 1.05 -2.99 -0.09
N THR A 145 2.34 -2.80 0.17
CA THR A 145 3.41 -3.75 -0.18
C THR A 145 4.51 -3.73 0.88
N ASP A 146 5.27 -4.82 1.00
CA ASP A 146 6.48 -4.85 1.83
C ASP A 146 7.73 -4.36 1.07
N THR A 147 7.59 -4.13 -0.23
CA THR A 147 8.68 -3.65 -1.09
C THR A 147 8.82 -2.14 -0.97
N LYS A 148 9.99 -1.66 -0.52
CA LYS A 148 10.31 -0.23 -0.56
C LYS A 148 10.30 0.26 -2.02
N PRO A 149 9.51 1.28 -2.38
CA PRO A 149 9.51 1.88 -3.70
C PRO A 149 10.86 2.51 -4.06
N SER A 150 11.14 2.62 -5.36
CA SER A 150 12.40 3.10 -5.91
C SER A 150 12.17 4.00 -7.12
N ASP A 151 13.02 5.00 -7.29
CA ASP A 151 13.07 5.83 -8.51
C ASP A 151 13.79 5.10 -9.67
N ASP A 152 14.58 4.06 -9.37
CA ASP A 152 15.24 3.23 -10.38
C ASP A 152 14.23 2.25 -11.00
N ALA A 153 13.75 2.61 -12.20
CA ALA A 153 12.88 1.76 -13.02
C ALA A 153 13.62 0.54 -13.61
N GLY A 154 14.95 0.46 -13.44
CA GLY A 154 15.80 -0.65 -13.85
C GLY A 154 15.32 -1.95 -13.21
N ASN A 155 14.53 -2.70 -13.98
CA ASN A 155 13.89 -3.93 -13.55
C ASN A 155 12.89 -3.72 -12.39
N ALA A 156 11.89 -2.84 -12.60
CA ALA A 156 10.67 -2.77 -11.80
C ALA A 156 9.79 -4.05 -11.84
N ASN A 157 10.40 -5.19 -12.16
CA ASN A 157 9.82 -6.54 -12.08
C ASN A 157 10.77 -7.50 -11.31
N SER A 158 11.47 -7.01 -10.30
CA SER A 158 12.31 -7.83 -9.42
C SER A 158 12.20 -7.44 -7.96
N ASN A 159 10.97 -7.43 -7.46
CA ASN A 159 10.67 -8.26 -6.30
C ASN A 159 9.61 -9.26 -6.76
N THR A 160 10.03 -10.50 -7.02
CA THR A 160 9.15 -11.63 -7.37
C THR A 160 8.21 -12.06 -6.23
N ASN A 161 8.04 -11.20 -5.22
CA ASN A 161 7.29 -11.46 -3.99
C ASN A 161 6.14 -10.46 -3.77
N GLN A 162 5.74 -9.70 -4.79
CA GLN A 162 4.54 -8.86 -4.71
C GLN A 162 3.31 -9.62 -5.20
N LEU A 163 2.22 -9.59 -4.42
CA LEU A 163 0.96 -10.20 -4.83
C LEU A 163 0.42 -9.55 -6.10
N PRO A 164 -0.08 -10.34 -7.07
CA PRO A 164 -0.78 -9.81 -8.23
C PRO A 164 -1.98 -8.94 -7.83
N GLN A 165 -2.25 -7.88 -8.60
CA GLN A 165 -3.33 -6.94 -8.31
C GLN A 165 -4.70 -7.63 -8.11
N GLN A 166 -4.95 -8.70 -8.85
CA GLN A 166 -6.18 -9.47 -8.73
C GLN A 166 -6.29 -10.20 -7.38
N ALA A 167 -5.18 -10.76 -6.88
CA ALA A 167 -5.14 -11.39 -5.55
C ALA A 167 -5.34 -10.33 -4.45
N SER A 168 -4.65 -9.19 -4.54
CA SER A 168 -4.82 -8.08 -3.60
C SER A 168 -6.27 -7.56 -3.59
N THR A 169 -6.92 -7.49 -4.76
CA THR A 169 -8.33 -7.10 -4.87
C THR A 169 -9.25 -8.12 -4.21
N PHE A 170 -8.99 -9.42 -4.42
CA PHE A 170 -9.74 -10.50 -3.80
C PHE A 170 -9.67 -10.44 -2.28
N LEU A 171 -8.46 -10.32 -1.71
CA LEU A 171 -8.24 -10.20 -0.28
C LEU A 171 -8.94 -8.97 0.31
N ASN A 172 -8.81 -7.80 -0.33
CA ASN A 172 -9.45 -6.57 0.14
C ASN A 172 -10.97 -6.61 0.05
N THR A 173 -11.52 -7.40 -0.88
CA THR A 173 -12.98 -7.53 -1.06
C THR A 173 -13.57 -8.50 -0.04
N TYR A 174 -12.96 -9.67 0.12
CA TYR A 174 -13.54 -10.78 0.89
C TYR A 174 -12.92 -10.96 2.28
N PHE A 175 -11.74 -10.38 2.52
CA PHE A 175 -10.96 -10.56 3.75
C PHE A 175 -10.38 -9.24 4.29
N LYS A 176 -11.04 -8.10 4.00
CA LYS A 176 -10.58 -6.72 4.27
C LYS A 176 -9.94 -6.45 5.64
N ASN A 177 -10.41 -7.13 6.69
CA ASN A 177 -9.98 -6.93 8.08
C ASN A 177 -9.16 -8.12 8.63
N VAL A 178 -8.68 -9.00 7.77
CA VAL A 178 -7.90 -10.17 8.15
C VAL A 178 -6.46 -9.95 7.67
N GLN A 179 -5.53 -9.84 8.61
CA GLN A 179 -4.12 -9.64 8.30
C GLN A 179 -3.53 -10.86 7.60
N ILE A 180 -2.59 -10.66 6.69
CA ILE A 180 -1.79 -11.74 6.10
C ILE A 180 -0.75 -12.17 7.16
N SER A 181 -0.72 -13.47 7.49
CA SER A 181 0.28 -14.06 8.38
C SER A 181 1.53 -14.51 7.64
N ASN A 182 1.35 -15.11 6.46
CA ASN A 182 2.43 -15.66 5.66
C ASN A 182 2.07 -15.66 4.17
N THR A 183 3.06 -15.47 3.32
CA THR A 183 2.94 -15.57 1.86
C THR A 183 4.06 -16.45 1.34
N LYS A 184 3.73 -17.45 0.53
CA LYS A 184 4.68 -18.37 -0.07
C LYS A 184 4.49 -18.37 -1.59
N PHE A 185 5.55 -18.00 -2.30
CA PHE A 185 5.59 -18.05 -3.76
C PHE A 185 6.15 -19.40 -4.19
N GLU A 186 5.34 -20.15 -4.93
CA GLU A 186 5.74 -21.40 -5.57
C GLU A 186 5.97 -21.19 -7.07
N LYS A 187 6.31 -22.27 -7.78
CA LYS A 187 6.60 -22.20 -9.21
C LYS A 187 5.42 -21.68 -10.03
N ASP A 188 4.22 -22.15 -9.71
CA ASP A 188 3.01 -21.91 -10.49
C ASP A 188 1.89 -21.25 -9.65
N ASP A 189 2.09 -21.12 -8.33
CA ASP A 189 1.07 -20.71 -7.37
C ASP A 189 1.61 -19.76 -6.30
N ILE A 190 0.70 -19.05 -5.64
CA ILE A 190 0.95 -18.16 -4.52
C ILE A 190 0.02 -18.57 -3.38
N GLU A 191 0.58 -19.12 -2.31
CA GLU A 191 -0.15 -19.50 -1.10
C GLU A 191 -0.12 -18.35 -0.09
N ILE A 192 -1.28 -17.96 0.42
CA ILE A 192 -1.46 -16.91 1.43
C ILE A 192 -2.15 -17.49 2.65
N LEU A 193 -1.48 -17.44 3.79
CA LEU A 193 -2.08 -17.75 5.09
C LEU A 193 -2.52 -16.46 5.78
N LEU A 194 -3.80 -16.38 6.12
CA LEU A 194 -4.39 -15.27 6.86
C LEU A 194 -4.32 -15.49 8.38
N SER A 195 -4.41 -14.41 9.14
CA SER A 195 -4.32 -14.38 10.62
C SER A 195 -5.47 -15.08 11.33
N ASN A 196 -6.62 -15.20 10.67
CA ASN A 196 -7.73 -16.02 11.15
C ASN A 196 -7.56 -17.52 10.82
N GLY A 197 -6.50 -17.90 10.10
CA GLY A 197 -6.21 -19.28 9.73
C GLY A 197 -6.75 -19.72 8.37
N VAL A 198 -7.37 -18.84 7.59
CA VAL A 198 -7.76 -19.15 6.21
C VAL A 198 -6.50 -19.21 5.33
N LYS A 199 -6.36 -20.29 4.55
CA LYS A 199 -5.32 -20.46 3.52
C LYS A 199 -5.96 -20.19 2.16
N ILE A 200 -5.26 -19.45 1.30
CA ILE A 200 -5.74 -19.10 -0.04
C ILE A 200 -4.63 -19.32 -1.04
N ASP A 201 -4.90 -20.15 -2.04
CA ASP A 201 -3.98 -20.38 -3.15
C ASP A 201 -4.45 -19.59 -4.38
N PHE A 202 -3.54 -18.84 -4.98
CA PHE A 202 -3.75 -18.10 -6.22
C PHE A 202 -2.84 -18.63 -7.32
N ASP A 203 -3.27 -18.52 -8.58
CA ASP A 203 -2.34 -18.58 -9.70
C ASP A 203 -1.42 -17.34 -9.73
N LEU A 204 -0.38 -17.38 -10.56
CA LEU A 204 0.55 -16.23 -10.72
C LEU A 204 -0.10 -14.93 -11.24
N LYS A 205 -1.35 -14.97 -11.71
CA LYS A 205 -2.12 -13.79 -12.15
C LYS A 205 -3.01 -13.24 -11.02
N GLY A 206 -3.15 -13.97 -9.91
CA GLY A 206 -4.00 -13.63 -8.79
C GLY A 206 -5.45 -14.10 -8.91
N ASN A 207 -5.73 -15.08 -9.76
CA ASN A 207 -7.01 -15.80 -9.72
C ASN A 207 -6.93 -16.83 -8.59
N TRP A 208 -7.92 -16.83 -7.69
CA TRP A 208 -7.97 -17.84 -6.63
C TRP A 208 -8.19 -19.24 -7.24
N LYS A 209 -7.52 -20.22 -6.65
CA LYS A 209 -7.62 -21.65 -6.95
C LYS A 209 -8.25 -22.41 -5.80
N GLU A 210 -7.86 -22.09 -4.57
CA GLU A 210 -8.29 -22.81 -3.37
C GLU A 210 -8.47 -21.81 -2.22
N VAL A 211 -9.51 -21.98 -1.41
CA VAL A 211 -9.77 -21.17 -0.22
C VAL A 211 -10.28 -22.07 0.89
N ASP A 212 -9.45 -22.30 1.91
CA ASP A 212 -9.78 -23.21 3.01
C ASP A 212 -9.66 -22.53 4.36
N ALA A 213 -10.60 -22.85 5.23
CA ALA A 213 -10.44 -22.64 6.66
C ALA A 213 -9.51 -23.70 7.24
N ARG A 214 -9.05 -23.50 8.48
CA ARG A 214 -8.37 -24.57 9.22
C ARG A 214 -9.27 -25.81 9.30
N ASP A 215 -8.66 -26.98 9.32
CA ASP A 215 -9.35 -28.27 9.44
C ASP A 215 -10.45 -28.23 10.50
N GLY A 216 -11.66 -28.61 10.09
CA GLY A 216 -12.84 -28.64 10.96
C GLY A 216 -13.42 -27.27 11.33
N GLN A 217 -12.94 -26.16 10.75
CA GLN A 217 -13.51 -24.83 10.92
C GLN A 217 -14.33 -24.39 9.71
N ALA A 218 -15.34 -23.56 9.92
CA ALA A 218 -16.08 -22.97 8.83
C ALA A 218 -15.30 -21.82 8.18
N LEU A 219 -15.41 -21.66 6.85
CA LEU A 219 -14.97 -20.44 6.18
C LEU A 219 -15.69 -19.22 6.75
N SER A 220 -14.91 -18.20 7.12
CA SER A 220 -15.45 -16.97 7.72
C SER A 220 -16.21 -16.09 6.72
N ASN A 221 -15.94 -16.25 5.41
CA ASN A 221 -16.65 -15.55 4.35
C ASN A 221 -16.76 -16.45 3.12
N THR A 222 -17.97 -16.62 2.59
CA THR A 222 -18.27 -17.43 1.41
C THR A 222 -18.80 -16.59 0.23
N ALA A 223 -18.80 -15.26 0.33
CA ALA A 223 -19.38 -14.37 -0.68
C ALA A 223 -18.66 -14.39 -2.05
N PHE A 224 -17.45 -14.96 -2.13
CA PHE A 224 -16.72 -15.16 -3.39
C PHE A 224 -17.12 -16.45 -4.12
N ILE A 225 -17.82 -17.36 -3.44
CA ILE A 225 -18.29 -18.63 -4.01
C ILE A 225 -19.49 -18.35 -4.91
N PRO A 226 -19.62 -19.01 -6.08
CA PRO A 226 -20.81 -18.91 -6.92
C PRO A 226 -22.11 -19.10 -6.13
N GLN A 227 -23.04 -18.16 -6.26
CA GLN A 227 -24.24 -18.08 -5.42
C GLN A 227 -25.07 -19.38 -5.45
N ASN A 228 -25.19 -20.01 -6.62
CA ASN A 228 -25.94 -21.25 -6.76
C ASN A 228 -25.30 -22.45 -6.05
N ILE A 229 -23.96 -22.47 -5.90
CA ILE A 229 -23.28 -23.47 -5.06
C ILE A 229 -23.67 -23.23 -3.60
N VAL A 230 -23.60 -21.98 -3.13
CA VAL A 230 -23.99 -21.61 -1.75
C VAL A 230 -25.45 -21.98 -1.48
N GLU A 231 -26.36 -21.68 -2.41
CA GLU A 231 -27.78 -22.03 -2.32
C GLU A 231 -28.01 -23.55 -2.27
N TYR A 232 -27.34 -24.31 -3.14
CA TYR A 232 -27.42 -25.76 -3.14
C TYR A 232 -26.94 -26.35 -1.81
N VAL A 233 -25.84 -25.81 -1.26
CA VAL A 233 -25.31 -26.21 0.05
C VAL A 233 -26.32 -25.95 1.16
N VAL A 234 -26.85 -24.73 1.25
CA VAL A 234 -27.84 -24.36 2.28
C VAL A 234 -29.09 -25.24 2.19
N GLN A 235 -29.52 -25.59 0.97
CA GLN A 235 -30.71 -26.41 0.76
C GLN A 235 -30.51 -27.89 1.11
N ASN A 236 -29.36 -28.48 0.77
CA ASN A 236 -29.14 -29.92 0.83
C ASN A 236 -28.27 -30.36 2.01
N TYR A 237 -27.48 -29.44 2.58
CA TYR A 237 -26.53 -29.67 3.68
C TYR A 237 -26.75 -28.67 4.82
N THR A 238 -28.02 -28.52 5.24
CA THR A 238 -28.51 -27.49 6.19
C THR A 238 -27.75 -27.36 7.51
N ASN A 239 -27.03 -28.39 7.95
CA ASN A 239 -26.25 -28.38 9.20
C ASN A 239 -24.73 -28.35 8.98
N ASN A 240 -24.28 -28.16 7.74
CA ASN A 240 -22.88 -28.34 7.37
C ASN A 240 -22.34 -27.04 6.80
N ALA A 241 -21.33 -26.50 7.48
CA ALA A 241 -20.61 -25.34 7.00
C ALA A 241 -19.58 -25.75 5.95
N ILE A 242 -19.35 -24.87 4.98
CA ILE A 242 -18.25 -25.02 4.02
C ILE A 242 -16.93 -24.82 4.78
N ASN A 243 -16.02 -25.79 4.68
CA ASN A 243 -14.65 -25.70 5.20
C ASN A 243 -13.69 -25.18 4.12
N GLY A 244 -13.86 -25.60 2.88
CA GLY A 244 -12.96 -25.28 1.78
C GLY A 244 -13.66 -25.32 0.42
N ILE A 245 -13.03 -24.69 -0.57
CA ILE A 245 -13.45 -24.76 -1.96
C ILE A 245 -12.25 -24.66 -2.88
N GLU A 246 -12.13 -25.61 -3.81
CA GLU A 246 -11.12 -25.62 -4.87
C GLU A 246 -11.77 -25.49 -6.24
N LYS A 247 -11.19 -24.65 -7.10
CA LYS A 247 -11.52 -24.54 -8.52
C LYS A 247 -10.56 -25.39 -9.34
N LYS A 248 -11.08 -26.45 -9.93
CA LYS A 248 -10.31 -27.40 -10.75
C LYS A 248 -9.95 -26.80 -12.10
N ALA A 249 -8.92 -27.35 -12.74
CA ALA A 249 -8.42 -26.88 -14.04
C ALA A 249 -9.47 -26.95 -15.18
N ASN A 250 -10.47 -27.83 -15.07
CA ASN A 250 -11.58 -27.95 -16.02
C ASN A 250 -12.72 -26.94 -15.74
N GLY A 251 -12.59 -26.10 -14.72
CA GLY A 251 -13.58 -25.12 -14.29
C GLY A 251 -14.56 -25.61 -13.23
N ASP A 252 -14.58 -26.91 -12.90
CA ASP A 252 -15.42 -27.47 -11.84
C ASP A 252 -15.00 -26.94 -10.46
N TYR A 253 -15.89 -27.05 -9.49
CA TYR A 253 -15.62 -26.73 -8.09
C TYR A 253 -15.72 -27.99 -7.23
N GLU A 254 -14.75 -28.20 -6.35
CA GLU A 254 -14.79 -29.19 -5.27
C GLU A 254 -15.03 -28.43 -3.96
N VAL A 255 -16.07 -28.81 -3.21
CA VAL A 255 -16.48 -28.13 -1.97
C VAL A 255 -16.36 -29.09 -0.81
N GLU A 256 -15.59 -28.71 0.20
CA GLU A 256 -15.37 -29.44 1.43
C GLU A 256 -16.29 -28.92 2.55
N PHE A 257 -16.76 -29.83 3.40
CA PHE A 257 -17.64 -29.51 4.52
C PHE A 257 -17.01 -29.83 5.85
N VAL A 258 -17.32 -29.00 6.86
CA VAL A 258 -16.92 -29.27 8.23
C VAL A 258 -17.50 -30.61 8.70
N GLY A 259 -16.60 -31.52 9.11
CA GLY A 259 -16.94 -32.80 9.72
C GLY A 259 -17.22 -33.93 8.74
N PHE A 260 -16.85 -33.78 7.47
CA PHE A 260 -16.87 -34.88 6.50
C PHE A 260 -15.57 -34.97 5.74
N ASP A 261 -15.26 -36.20 5.33
CA ASP A 261 -14.07 -36.54 4.56
C ASP A 261 -14.38 -36.64 3.06
N TYR A 262 -15.57 -36.23 2.61
CA TYR A 262 -15.96 -36.21 1.20
C TYR A 262 -16.12 -34.77 0.70
N GLU A 263 -15.94 -34.60 -0.60
CA GLU A 263 -16.15 -33.35 -1.33
C GLU A 263 -17.42 -33.44 -2.19
N VAL A 264 -18.12 -32.32 -2.35
CA VAL A 264 -19.21 -32.21 -3.32
C VAL A 264 -18.71 -31.46 -4.55
N VAL A 265 -18.89 -32.07 -5.71
CA VAL A 265 -18.39 -31.54 -6.98
C VAL A 265 -19.50 -30.85 -7.75
N PHE A 266 -19.21 -29.63 -8.23
CA PHE A 266 -20.08 -28.81 -9.06
C PHE A 266 -19.42 -28.54 -10.42
N ASP A 267 -20.21 -28.39 -11.47
CA ASP A 267 -19.69 -27.96 -12.77
C ASP A 267 -19.26 -26.49 -12.77
N GLN A 268 -18.64 -26.04 -13.86
CA GLN A 268 -18.24 -24.63 -14.04
C GLN A 268 -19.37 -23.60 -13.90
N ASN A 269 -20.63 -24.03 -14.05
CA ASN A 269 -21.79 -23.17 -13.87
C ASN A 269 -22.32 -23.23 -12.44
N GLY A 270 -21.74 -24.04 -11.54
CA GLY A 270 -22.19 -24.27 -10.16
C GLY A 270 -23.33 -25.28 -10.02
N THR A 271 -23.55 -26.14 -11.02
CA THR A 271 -24.55 -27.21 -10.98
C THR A 271 -23.95 -28.45 -10.32
N TYR A 272 -24.64 -29.05 -9.36
CA TYR A 272 -24.22 -30.30 -8.72
C TYR A 272 -23.93 -31.40 -9.75
N LYS A 273 -22.81 -32.13 -9.56
CA LYS A 273 -22.42 -33.29 -10.38
C LYS A 273 -22.48 -34.58 -9.58
N TYR A 274 -21.63 -34.71 -8.56
CA TYR A 274 -21.47 -35.93 -7.77
C TYR A 274 -20.73 -35.64 -6.45
N ILE A 275 -20.66 -36.64 -5.58
CA ILE A 275 -19.83 -36.66 -4.37
C ILE A 275 -18.54 -37.42 -4.68
N LYS A 276 -17.40 -36.91 -4.20
CA LYS A 276 -16.07 -37.51 -4.31
C LYS A 276 -15.62 -37.92 -2.90
N ASP A 277 -15.34 -39.21 -2.74
CA ASP A 277 -14.79 -39.80 -1.51
C ASP A 277 -13.26 -39.66 -1.43
#